data_AF-A0A9W6NMU1-F1
#
_entry.id   AF-A0A9W6NMU1-F1
#
_cell.length_a   1.000
_cell.length_b   1.000
_cell.length_c   1.000
_cell.angle_alpha   90.00
_cell.angle_beta   90.00
_cell.angle_gamma   90.00
#
_symmetry.space_group_name_H-M   'P 1'
#
loop_
_entity.id
_entity.type
_entity.pdbx_description
1 polymer ?
#
loop_
_entity_poly.entity_id
_entity_poly.type
_entity_poly.pdbx_seq_one_letter_code
_entity_poly.pdbx_strand_id
1 'polypeptide(L)'
;MATAVLAAAALAAVGTGTASAATATDAATTIDATSGSHFRLPAGAPTPGEGYRIGAAYRVTTGTQTYACTTNTDGTTTWATKSTPEATLQRYGRPPTTIHHYAGPRWESNRDHSIVVGAVDQTVPKTGTIAWLLLHVAAHENTTPGELDRVQFISRVNTTGGVGPTGTCTPGTDTPVSVPYTADYVFWISCKPVARALD
;
A
#
# COMPACT_ATOMS: atom_id res chain seq x y z
N MET A 1 -7.11 -30.97 -80.11
CA MET A 1 -5.97 -31.90 -80.22
C MET A 1 -5.14 -31.74 -78.95
N ALA A 2 -4.80 -32.73 -78.15
CA ALA A 2 -5.27 -34.09 -77.97
C ALA A 2 -4.90 -34.50 -76.52
N THR A 3 -5.76 -35.34 -75.97
CA THR A 3 -5.66 -36.23 -74.80
C THR A 3 -4.26 -36.82 -74.51
N ALA A 4 -3.93 -37.05 -73.24
CA ALA A 4 -3.92 -38.41 -72.63
C ALA A 4 -3.38 -38.43 -71.19
N VAL A 5 -3.99 -39.32 -70.42
CA VAL A 5 -3.80 -39.70 -69.02
C VAL A 5 -2.64 -40.69 -68.87
N LEU A 6 -1.97 -40.72 -67.71
CA LEU A 6 -1.60 -41.98 -67.04
C LEU A 6 -1.23 -41.73 -65.57
N ALA A 7 -1.96 -42.44 -64.70
CA ALA A 7 -1.72 -42.57 -63.27
C ALA A 7 -0.61 -43.60 -63.00
N ALA A 8 0.08 -43.44 -61.87
CA ALA A 8 0.67 -44.55 -61.13
C ALA A 8 0.73 -44.19 -59.64
N ALA A 9 0.11 -45.05 -58.83
CA ALA A 9 0.05 -45.00 -57.38
C ALA A 9 1.26 -45.72 -56.76
N ALA A 10 1.76 -45.23 -55.63
CA ALA A 10 2.50 -45.95 -54.57
C ALA A 10 3.03 -44.91 -53.57
N LEU A 11 3.15 -45.12 -52.27
CA LEU A 11 2.69 -46.10 -51.29
C LEU A 11 2.99 -45.38 -49.95
N ALA A 12 2.08 -45.44 -48.99
CA ALA A 12 2.22 -44.76 -47.71
C ALA A 12 3.43 -45.30 -46.90
N ALA A 13 4.21 -44.38 -46.33
CA ALA A 13 5.04 -44.66 -45.15
C ALA A 13 4.70 -43.60 -44.09
N VAL A 14 3.95 -44.05 -43.08
CA VAL A 14 3.63 -43.29 -41.88
C VAL A 14 4.92 -43.16 -41.07
N GLY A 15 5.57 -42.00 -41.15
CA GLY A 15 6.67 -41.64 -40.26
C GLY A 15 6.11 -41.02 -38.99
N THR A 16 6.02 -41.81 -37.92
CA THR A 16 5.76 -41.30 -36.56
C THR A 16 7.01 -40.56 -36.07
N GLY A 17 7.14 -39.28 -36.44
CA GLY A 17 8.10 -38.37 -35.82
C GLY A 17 7.53 -37.83 -34.51
N THR A 18 7.88 -38.44 -33.38
CA THR A 18 7.58 -37.86 -32.06
C THR A 18 8.38 -36.57 -31.90
N ALA A 19 7.69 -35.44 -31.88
CA ALA A 19 8.24 -34.16 -31.47
C ALA A 19 8.72 -34.24 -30.02
N SER A 20 10.03 -34.14 -29.79
CA SER A 20 10.55 -33.84 -28.46
C SER A 20 10.33 -32.35 -28.21
N ALA A 21 9.13 -31.98 -27.75
CA ALA A 21 8.92 -30.68 -27.13
C ALA A 21 9.73 -30.66 -25.84
N ALA A 22 10.83 -29.90 -25.84
CA ALA A 22 11.52 -29.54 -24.61
C ALA A 22 10.57 -28.70 -23.77
N THR A 23 9.84 -29.34 -22.85
CA THR A 23 9.13 -28.65 -21.79
C THR A 23 10.18 -28.00 -20.91
N ALA A 24 10.39 -26.70 -21.06
CA ALA A 24 10.98 -25.89 -20.01
C ALA A 24 10.08 -26.07 -18.78
N THR A 25 10.50 -26.94 -17.87
CA THR A 25 9.90 -27.03 -16.55
C THR A 25 10.36 -25.76 -15.85
N ASP A 26 9.53 -24.71 -15.89
CA ASP A 26 9.62 -23.66 -14.89
C ASP A 26 9.54 -24.38 -13.55
N ALA A 27 10.67 -24.41 -12.85
CA ALA A 27 10.73 -24.87 -11.49
C ALA A 27 9.86 -23.91 -10.67
N ALA A 28 8.58 -24.26 -10.55
CA ALA A 28 7.67 -23.69 -9.58
C ALA A 28 8.36 -23.86 -8.23
N THR A 29 8.94 -22.77 -7.74
CA THR A 29 9.53 -22.71 -6.43
C THR A 29 8.40 -23.03 -5.46
N THR A 30 8.51 -24.19 -4.81
CA THR A 30 7.60 -24.64 -3.78
C THR A 30 7.46 -23.53 -2.74
N ILE A 31 6.23 -23.03 -2.65
CA ILE A 31 5.72 -22.06 -1.70
C ILE A 31 6.16 -22.45 -0.28
N ASP A 32 7.01 -21.63 0.34
CA ASP A 32 7.26 -21.73 1.77
C ASP A 32 6.02 -21.20 2.51
N ALA A 33 5.12 -22.13 2.82
CA ALA A 33 3.88 -21.89 3.56
C ALA A 33 4.12 -21.69 5.08
N THR A 34 5.32 -21.27 5.50
CA THR A 34 5.58 -20.77 6.87
C THR A 34 5.64 -19.24 6.98
N SER A 35 5.53 -18.48 5.88
CA SER A 35 5.50 -17.00 5.88
C SER A 35 4.18 -16.35 6.36
N GLY A 36 3.32 -17.10 7.05
CA GLY A 36 2.04 -16.62 7.57
C GLY A 36 2.17 -15.90 8.91
N SER A 37 2.68 -14.67 8.91
CA SER A 37 2.47 -13.63 9.96
C SER A 37 3.42 -12.43 9.85
N HIS A 38 4.47 -12.54 9.02
CA HIS A 38 5.51 -11.52 8.90
C HIS A 38 5.22 -10.58 7.72
N PHE A 39 5.28 -9.28 7.98
CA PHE A 39 5.18 -8.25 6.93
C PHE A 39 6.44 -8.27 6.05
N ARG A 40 6.25 -8.16 4.72
CA ARG A 40 7.32 -7.96 3.75
C ARG A 40 7.15 -6.61 3.06
N LEU A 41 8.21 -5.80 3.10
CA LEU A 41 8.22 -4.51 2.42
C LEU A 41 8.17 -4.71 0.90
N PRO A 42 7.23 -4.07 0.17
CA PRO A 42 7.15 -4.20 -1.28
C PRO A 42 8.32 -3.49 -1.96
N ALA A 43 8.70 -3.98 -3.15
CA ALA A 43 9.72 -3.33 -3.97
C ALA A 43 9.28 -1.90 -4.35
N GLY A 44 10.22 -0.96 -4.34
CA GLY A 44 9.95 0.45 -4.63
C GLY A 44 9.13 1.17 -3.54
N ALA A 45 8.99 0.59 -2.34
CA ALA A 45 8.48 1.30 -1.18
C ALA A 45 9.38 2.52 -0.89
N PRO A 46 8.80 3.72 -0.65
CA PRO A 46 9.58 4.84 -0.15
C PRO A 46 9.99 4.56 1.31
N THR A 47 11.28 4.66 1.62
CA THR A 47 11.84 4.35 2.94
C THR A 47 12.71 5.52 3.43
N PRO A 48 12.95 5.65 4.75
CA PRO A 48 13.86 6.67 5.27
C PRO A 48 15.35 6.41 4.98
N GLY A 49 15.68 5.32 4.28
CA GLY A 49 17.06 4.96 3.96
C GLY A 49 17.83 4.31 5.11
N GLU A 50 19.15 4.42 5.07
CA GLU A 50 20.06 3.81 6.03
C GLU A 50 19.89 4.38 7.45
N GLY A 51 20.23 3.58 8.47
CA GLY A 51 20.12 3.99 9.88
C GLY A 51 18.76 3.78 10.52
N TYR A 52 17.77 3.28 9.77
CA TYR A 52 16.44 2.93 10.25
C TYR A 52 16.12 1.45 10.03
N ARG A 53 15.23 0.92 10.86
CA ARG A 53 14.66 -0.43 10.70
C ARG A 53 13.17 -0.44 10.96
N ILE A 54 12.48 -1.46 10.45
CA ILE A 54 11.07 -1.69 10.74
C ILE A 54 10.93 -2.02 12.23
N GLY A 55 10.22 -1.17 12.98
CA GLY A 55 9.83 -1.44 14.37
C GLY A 55 8.51 -2.20 14.44
N ALA A 56 7.55 -1.83 13.59
CA ALA A 56 6.27 -2.50 13.44
C ALA A 56 5.69 -2.27 12.04
N ALA A 57 4.77 -3.14 11.65
CA ALA A 57 3.95 -2.96 10.47
C ALA A 57 2.50 -3.27 10.81
N TYR A 58 1.58 -2.55 10.18
CA TYR A 58 0.15 -2.66 10.41
C TYR A 58 -0.61 -2.64 9.08
N ARG A 59 -1.68 -3.43 8.98
CA ARG A 59 -2.60 -3.42 7.84
C ARG A 59 -3.88 -2.67 8.19
N VAL A 60 -4.41 -1.91 7.25
CA VAL A 60 -5.74 -1.32 7.38
C VAL A 60 -6.79 -2.44 7.31
N THR A 61 -7.63 -2.55 8.35
CA THR A 61 -8.76 -3.49 8.39
C THR A 61 -10.09 -2.80 8.06
N THR A 62 -10.19 -1.52 8.42
CA THR A 62 -11.29 -0.63 8.03
C THR A 62 -10.67 0.72 7.73
N GLY A 63 -10.98 1.35 6.60
CA GLY A 63 -10.40 2.65 6.27
C GLY A 63 -11.14 3.40 5.18
N THR A 64 -11.24 4.72 5.34
CA THR A 64 -11.81 5.64 4.35
C THR A 64 -10.91 6.85 4.13
N GLN A 65 -10.98 7.40 2.92
CA GLN A 65 -10.49 8.73 2.59
C GLN A 65 -11.69 9.63 2.31
N THR A 66 -11.88 10.65 3.14
CA THR A 66 -13.03 11.55 3.04
C THR A 66 -12.64 12.81 2.30
N TYR A 67 -13.43 13.16 1.29
CA TYR A 67 -13.22 14.31 0.42
C TYR A 67 -14.35 15.33 0.60
N ALA A 68 -14.00 16.56 0.97
CA ALA A 68 -14.96 17.64 1.06
C ALA A 68 -15.20 18.27 -0.32
N CYS A 69 -16.43 18.74 -0.55
CA CYS A 69 -16.70 19.65 -1.66
C CYS A 69 -16.27 21.07 -1.27
N THR A 70 -15.44 21.71 -2.10
CA THR A 70 -14.84 23.01 -1.77
C THR A 70 -15.04 24.03 -2.88
N THR A 71 -15.25 25.29 -2.50
CA THR A 71 -15.13 26.44 -3.41
C THR A 71 -13.66 26.82 -3.52
N ASN A 72 -13.12 26.77 -4.73
CA ASN A 72 -11.76 27.19 -5.07
C ASN A 72 -11.65 28.72 -5.10
N THR A 73 -10.42 29.23 -5.10
CA THR A 73 -10.14 30.67 -5.13
C THR A 73 -10.63 31.36 -6.41
N ASP A 74 -10.82 30.61 -7.49
CA ASP A 74 -11.37 31.09 -8.77
C ASP A 74 -12.91 31.06 -8.81
N GLY A 75 -13.57 30.68 -7.71
CA GLY A 75 -15.02 30.57 -7.59
C GLY A 75 -15.61 29.27 -8.15
N THR A 76 -14.80 28.39 -8.75
CA THR A 76 -15.24 27.05 -9.15
C THR A 76 -15.46 26.16 -7.93
N THR A 77 -16.29 25.14 -8.07
CA THR A 77 -16.57 24.21 -6.97
C THR A 77 -16.22 22.78 -7.39
N THR A 78 -15.26 22.18 -6.68
CA THR A 78 -14.74 20.85 -6.98
C THR A 78 -14.50 20.05 -5.70
N TRP A 79 -14.42 18.73 -5.82
CA TRP A 79 -13.93 17.89 -4.74
C TRP A 79 -12.48 18.26 -4.38
N ALA A 80 -12.18 18.35 -3.09
CA ALA A 80 -10.83 18.65 -2.62
C ALA A 80 -9.83 17.60 -3.10
N THR A 81 -8.60 18.02 -3.41
CA THR A 81 -7.52 17.08 -3.77
C THR A 81 -6.95 16.36 -2.55
N LYS A 82 -7.00 17.00 -1.38
CA LYS A 82 -6.60 16.42 -0.10
C LYS A 82 -7.79 15.72 0.54
N SER A 83 -7.52 14.55 1.13
CA SER A 83 -8.49 13.79 1.91
C SER A 83 -8.21 13.87 3.41
N THR A 84 -9.23 13.56 4.19
CA THR A 84 -9.12 13.24 5.61
C THR A 84 -9.24 11.72 5.78
N PRO A 85 -8.17 11.02 6.23
CA PRO A 85 -8.25 9.60 6.53
C PRO A 85 -9.00 9.33 7.84
N GLU A 86 -9.60 8.15 7.91
CA GLU A 86 -10.13 7.51 9.11
C GLU A 86 -9.92 6.00 8.94
N ALA A 87 -9.18 5.34 9.84
CA ALA A 87 -8.84 3.93 9.70
C ALA A 87 -8.46 3.22 11.00
N THR A 88 -8.78 1.92 11.07
CA THR A 88 -8.27 0.98 12.06
C THR A 88 -7.17 0.14 11.43
N LEU A 89 -6.01 0.10 12.09
CA LEU A 89 -4.81 -0.60 11.65
C LEU A 89 -4.53 -1.76 12.60
N GLN A 90 -4.39 -2.99 12.07
CA GLN A 90 -4.06 -4.18 12.85
C GLN A 90 -2.59 -4.58 12.66
N ARG A 91 -1.89 -4.84 13.78
CA ARG A 91 -0.47 -5.20 13.74
C ARG A 91 -0.21 -6.57 13.09
N TYR A 92 0.82 -6.65 12.25
CA TYR A 92 1.38 -7.92 11.78
C TYR A 92 2.13 -8.67 12.90
N GLY A 93 2.11 -10.00 12.88
CA GLY A 93 2.95 -10.88 13.72
C GLY A 93 2.61 -10.96 15.21
N ARG A 94 1.96 -9.94 15.81
CA ARG A 94 1.59 -9.91 17.23
C ARG A 94 0.24 -9.21 17.46
N PRO A 95 -0.89 -9.91 17.30
CA PRO A 95 -2.21 -9.40 17.67
C PRO A 95 -2.50 -9.58 19.18
N PRO A 96 -3.43 -8.79 19.78
CA PRO A 96 -4.12 -7.63 19.19
C PRO A 96 -3.52 -6.30 19.70
N THR A 97 -2.66 -5.67 18.89
CA THR A 97 -2.38 -4.23 19.01
C THR A 97 -2.99 -3.53 17.80
N THR A 98 -3.77 -2.48 18.03
CA THR A 98 -4.39 -1.68 16.98
C THR A 98 -4.02 -0.22 17.08
N ILE A 99 -3.92 0.43 15.93
CA ILE A 99 -3.68 1.86 15.80
C ILE A 99 -4.91 2.50 15.15
N HIS A 100 -5.38 3.62 15.71
CA HIS A 100 -6.35 4.49 15.06
C HIS A 100 -5.59 5.52 14.22
N HIS A 101 -5.87 5.58 12.92
CA HIS A 101 -5.28 6.54 12.00
C HIS A 101 -6.35 7.52 11.52
N TYR A 102 -6.15 8.81 11.77
CA TYR A 102 -7.15 9.84 11.51
C TYR A 102 -6.53 11.20 11.22
N ALA A 103 -7.34 12.13 10.72
CA ALA A 103 -6.93 13.52 10.46
C ALA A 103 -5.67 13.60 9.56
N GLY A 104 -4.95 14.71 9.58
CA GLY A 104 -3.94 14.99 8.56
C GLY A 104 -2.47 14.98 9.01
N PRO A 105 -1.79 13.82 9.11
CA PRO A 105 -2.15 12.48 9.60
C PRO A 105 -1.69 12.18 11.04
N ARG A 106 -2.56 11.61 11.87
CA ARG A 106 -2.27 11.10 13.23
C ARG A 106 -2.34 9.59 13.30
N TRP A 107 -1.54 8.99 14.18
CA TRP A 107 -1.65 7.58 14.57
C TRP A 107 -1.65 7.49 16.08
N GLU A 108 -2.72 6.93 16.63
CA GLU A 108 -2.91 6.72 18.06
C GLU A 108 -2.93 5.23 18.40
N SER A 109 -2.13 4.84 19.36
CA SER A 109 -2.15 3.50 19.93
C SER A 109 -3.37 3.31 20.81
N ASN A 110 -4.23 2.34 20.47
CA ASN A 110 -5.37 1.98 21.32
C ASN A 110 -4.96 1.27 22.61
N ARG A 111 -3.68 0.93 22.77
CA ARG A 111 -3.16 0.22 23.94
C ARG A 111 -2.70 1.17 25.04
N ASP A 112 -2.02 2.25 24.67
CA ASP A 112 -1.38 3.18 25.60
C ASP A 112 -1.59 4.66 25.27
N HIS A 113 -2.42 4.97 24.27
CA HIS A 113 -2.75 6.33 23.83
C HIS A 113 -1.54 7.17 23.41
N SER A 114 -0.42 6.54 23.06
CA SER A 114 0.66 7.27 22.38
C SER A 114 0.20 7.68 20.98
N ILE A 115 0.47 8.93 20.62
CA ILE A 115 0.09 9.62 19.40
C ILE A 115 1.34 10.15 18.69
N VAL A 116 1.43 9.87 17.39
CA VAL A 116 2.39 10.53 16.50
C VAL A 116 1.66 11.29 15.39
N VAL A 117 2.19 12.45 15.05
CA VAL A 117 1.72 13.29 13.95
C VAL A 117 2.76 13.23 12.83
N GLY A 118 2.32 12.90 11.62
CA GLY A 118 3.20 12.80 10.47
C GLY A 118 3.18 14.04 9.57
N ALA A 119 4.23 14.21 8.77
CA ALA A 119 4.24 15.10 7.63
C ALA A 119 4.89 14.40 6.42
N VAL A 120 4.35 14.64 5.23
CA VAL A 120 4.75 13.92 4.01
C VAL A 120 6.11 14.43 3.51
N ASP A 121 7.07 13.52 3.37
CA ASP A 121 8.38 13.79 2.74
C ASP A 121 8.38 13.38 1.28
N GLN A 122 7.83 12.20 0.98
CA GLN A 122 7.83 11.64 -0.37
C GLN A 122 6.45 11.14 -0.73
N THR A 123 6.03 11.46 -1.95
CA THR A 123 4.83 10.92 -2.57
C THR A 123 5.23 10.08 -3.79
N VAL A 124 4.76 8.84 -3.83
CA VAL A 124 4.94 7.93 -4.97
C VAL A 124 3.56 7.61 -5.55
N PRO A 125 3.19 8.20 -6.70
CA PRO A 125 1.89 7.96 -7.33
C PRO A 125 1.64 6.49 -7.64
N LYS A 126 0.38 6.06 -7.53
CA LYS A 126 -0.08 4.71 -7.87
C LYS A 126 -1.38 4.81 -8.65
N THR A 127 -1.44 4.09 -9.77
CA THR A 127 -2.62 4.10 -10.64
C THR A 127 -3.83 3.50 -9.92
N GLY A 128 -4.96 4.22 -9.93
CA GLY A 128 -6.24 3.72 -9.39
C GLY A 128 -6.32 3.64 -7.86
N THR A 129 -5.35 4.20 -7.13
CA THR A 129 -5.36 4.21 -5.66
C THR A 129 -4.65 5.45 -5.11
N ILE A 130 -4.85 5.77 -3.83
CA ILE A 130 -4.05 6.76 -3.13
C ILE A 130 -2.56 6.44 -3.20
N ALA A 131 -1.74 7.49 -3.24
CA ALA A 131 -0.29 7.37 -3.36
C ALA A 131 0.33 6.61 -2.18
N TRP A 132 1.45 5.94 -2.47
CA TRP A 132 2.38 5.54 -1.43
C TRP A 132 3.10 6.77 -0.90
N LEU A 133 3.37 6.77 0.40
CA LEU A 133 3.96 7.92 1.09
C LEU A 133 5.14 7.45 1.94
N LEU A 134 6.15 8.31 2.05
CA LEU A 134 7.02 8.37 3.23
C LEU A 134 6.65 9.63 4.01
N LEU A 135 6.49 9.47 5.32
CA LEU A 135 6.23 10.55 6.24
C LEU A 135 7.29 10.53 7.35
N HIS A 136 7.81 11.70 7.74
CA HIS A 136 8.51 11.84 9.01
C HIS A 136 7.50 12.10 10.14
N VAL A 137 7.87 11.72 11.36
CA VAL A 137 7.11 12.09 12.56
C VAL A 137 7.46 13.54 12.91
N ALA A 138 6.50 14.44 12.72
CA ALA A 138 6.63 15.86 13.00
C ALA A 138 6.43 16.19 14.49
N ALA A 139 5.64 15.39 15.20
CA ALA A 139 5.41 15.54 16.64
C ALA A 139 5.02 14.21 17.30
N HIS A 140 5.36 14.11 18.58
CA HIS A 140 4.81 13.11 19.50
C HIS A 140 3.87 13.85 20.46
N GLU A 141 2.58 13.56 20.43
CA GLU A 141 1.56 14.20 21.27
C GLU A 141 1.33 13.36 22.56
N ASN A 142 2.42 12.90 23.19
CA ASN A 142 2.39 11.93 24.30
C ASN A 142 2.55 12.63 25.65
N THR A 143 1.71 12.29 26.62
CA THR A 143 1.87 12.74 28.01
C THR A 143 2.77 11.81 28.82
N THR A 144 2.86 10.54 28.43
CA THR A 144 3.75 9.53 29.00
C THR A 144 4.40 8.71 27.89
N PRO A 145 5.57 8.10 28.15
CA PRO A 145 6.21 7.26 27.14
C PRO A 145 5.35 6.07 26.72
N GLY A 146 5.16 5.87 25.41
CA GLY A 146 4.36 4.77 24.86
C GLY A 146 4.99 4.07 23.65
N GLU A 147 4.25 3.14 23.05
CA GLU A 147 4.75 2.27 21.99
C GLU A 147 5.17 3.01 20.71
N LEU A 148 4.59 4.19 20.47
CA LEU A 148 4.90 5.00 19.30
C LEU A 148 6.08 5.98 19.49
N ASP A 149 6.62 6.13 20.70
CA ASP A 149 7.70 7.10 21.03
C ASP A 149 8.97 6.97 20.19
N ARG A 150 9.24 5.77 19.69
CA ARG A 150 10.47 5.46 18.96
C ARG A 150 10.31 5.65 17.46
N VAL A 151 9.09 5.89 17.00
CA VAL A 151 8.73 6.00 15.59
C VAL A 151 9.25 7.33 15.08
N GLN A 152 10.00 7.29 13.99
CA GLN A 152 10.60 8.47 13.37
C GLN A 152 10.09 8.70 11.96
N PHE A 153 9.72 7.62 11.26
CA PHE A 153 9.11 7.67 9.96
C PHE A 153 7.98 6.65 9.86
N ILE A 154 7.06 6.91 8.95
CA ILE A 154 5.97 6.01 8.59
C ILE A 154 5.91 5.93 7.06
N SER A 155 5.95 4.72 6.50
CA SER A 155 5.65 4.50 5.09
C SER A 155 4.23 3.98 4.92
N ARG A 156 3.46 4.54 3.98
CA ARG A 156 2.20 3.96 3.50
C ARG A 156 2.46 3.26 2.17
N VAL A 157 2.18 1.97 2.12
CA VAL A 157 2.44 1.11 0.94
C VAL A 157 1.27 0.16 0.68
N ASN A 158 1.33 -0.62 -0.40
CA ASN A 158 0.29 -1.59 -0.79
C ASN A 158 -1.13 -1.03 -0.82
N THR A 159 -1.27 0.24 -1.24
CA THR A 159 -2.56 0.92 -1.29
C THR A 159 -3.51 0.31 -2.32
N THR A 160 -4.80 0.25 -1.98
CA THR A 160 -5.91 0.02 -2.94
C THR A 160 -7.06 0.99 -2.64
N GLY A 161 -7.78 1.43 -3.67
CA GLY A 161 -8.91 2.35 -3.52
C GLY A 161 -8.53 3.74 -2.97
N GLY A 162 -9.50 4.41 -2.34
CA GLY A 162 -9.34 5.70 -1.69
C GLY A 162 -9.21 6.92 -2.60
N VAL A 163 -9.33 6.77 -3.93
CA VAL A 163 -9.24 7.90 -4.86
C VAL A 163 -10.51 8.75 -4.77
N GLY A 164 -10.34 10.06 -4.58
CA GLY A 164 -11.45 11.00 -4.50
C GLY A 164 -12.24 11.12 -5.80
N PRO A 165 -13.51 11.56 -5.74
CA PRO A 165 -14.30 11.80 -6.93
C PRO A 165 -13.69 12.88 -7.82
N THR A 166 -13.90 12.78 -9.12
CA THR A 166 -13.49 13.81 -10.09
C THR A 166 -14.66 14.72 -10.46
N GLY A 167 -14.36 15.94 -10.86
CA GLY A 167 -15.34 16.88 -11.41
C GLY A 167 -15.87 17.88 -10.38
N THR A 168 -16.93 18.57 -10.78
CA THR A 168 -17.57 19.61 -9.99
C THR A 168 -18.47 19.02 -8.90
N CYS A 169 -18.69 19.79 -7.85
CA CYS A 169 -19.63 19.49 -6.78
C CYS A 169 -20.29 20.79 -6.29
N THR A 170 -21.31 20.69 -5.44
CA THR A 170 -22.07 21.83 -4.91
C THR A 170 -21.91 21.91 -3.38
N PRO A 171 -21.11 22.84 -2.84
CA PRO A 171 -20.91 22.98 -1.41
C PRO A 171 -22.24 23.21 -0.67
N GLY A 172 -22.45 22.51 0.43
CA GLY A 172 -23.69 22.60 1.24
C GLY A 172 -24.86 21.76 0.71
N THR A 173 -24.83 21.31 -0.55
CA THR A 173 -25.76 20.31 -1.08
C THR A 173 -25.12 18.93 -1.13
N ASP A 174 -23.92 18.83 -1.70
CA ASP A 174 -23.15 17.60 -1.73
C ASP A 174 -22.45 17.38 -0.39
N THR A 175 -22.69 16.21 0.21
CA THR A 175 -22.04 15.80 1.45
C THR A 175 -20.62 15.30 1.18
N PRO A 176 -19.69 15.40 2.15
CA PRO A 176 -18.35 14.82 2.01
C PRO A 176 -18.41 13.33 1.62
N VAL A 177 -17.59 12.92 0.66
CA VAL A 177 -17.59 11.55 0.13
C VAL A 177 -16.47 10.75 0.78
N SER A 178 -16.84 9.69 1.48
CA SER A 178 -15.90 8.72 2.07
C SER A 178 -15.64 7.57 1.10
N VAL A 179 -14.42 7.47 0.59
CA VAL A 179 -14.00 6.42 -0.33
C VAL A 179 -13.21 5.34 0.43
N PRO A 180 -13.64 4.07 0.44
CA PRO A 180 -12.91 3.01 1.10
C PRO A 180 -11.50 2.80 0.55
N TYR A 181 -10.55 2.46 1.42
CA TYR A 181 -9.19 2.11 1.02
C TYR A 181 -8.59 1.02 1.90
N THR A 182 -7.59 0.31 1.37
CA THR A 182 -6.67 -0.52 2.17
C THR A 182 -5.25 -0.04 1.95
N ALA A 183 -4.37 -0.31 2.92
CA ALA A 183 -2.94 -0.03 2.85
C ALA A 183 -2.20 -0.82 3.95
N ASP A 184 -0.88 -0.89 3.81
CA ASP A 184 0.02 -1.24 4.90
C ASP A 184 0.78 0.01 5.36
N TYR A 185 0.91 0.15 6.67
CA TYR A 185 1.73 1.18 7.31
C TYR A 185 2.94 0.55 7.99
N VAL A 186 4.13 1.04 7.63
CA VAL A 186 5.41 0.57 8.14
C VAL A 186 6.00 1.63 9.03
N PHE A 187 6.16 1.32 10.31
CA PHE A 187 6.63 2.24 11.33
C PHE A 187 8.13 2.01 11.54
N TRP A 188 8.92 3.03 11.24
CA TRP A 188 10.38 2.97 11.25
C TRP A 188 10.94 3.57 12.52
N ILE A 189 11.93 2.89 13.11
CA ILE A 189 12.64 3.35 14.30
C ILE A 189 14.12 3.50 13.98
N SER A 190 14.80 4.41 14.68
CA SER A 190 16.25 4.56 14.57
C SER A 190 16.97 3.28 15.01
N CYS A 191 17.98 2.87 14.26
CA CYS A 191 18.89 1.80 14.65
C CYS A 191 19.80 2.22 15.81
N LYS A 192 20.11 3.52 15.92
CA LYS A 192 20.84 4.07 17.06
C LYS A 192 19.87 4.19 18.25
N PRO A 193 20.29 3.79 19.47
CA PRO A 193 19.52 4.11 20.67
C PRO A 193 19.36 5.63 20.77
N VAL A 194 18.14 6.11 21.00
CA VAL A 194 17.94 7.49 21.45
C VAL A 194 18.50 7.55 22.86
N ALA A 195 19.52 8.36 23.09
CA ALA A 195 20.03 8.58 24.45
C ALA A 195 18.87 9.17 25.27
N ARG A 196 18.41 8.43 26.29
CA ARG A 196 17.41 8.94 27.23
C ARG A 196 18.14 9.95 28.10
N ALA A 197 17.74 11.22 28.07
CA ALA A 197 18.14 12.15 29.12
C ALA A 197 17.62 11.56 30.44
N LEU A 198 18.53 11.28 31.36
CA LEU A 198 18.19 11.01 32.75
C LEU A 198 18.18 12.39 33.40
N ASP A 199 16.98 12.89 33.68
CA ASP A 199 16.76 14.07 34.52
C ASP A 199 16.87 13.66 36.00
#